data_AF-A0A3A8YH28-F1
#
_entry.id   AF-A0A3A8YH28-F1
#
_cell.length_a   1.000
_cell.length_b   1.000
_cell.length_c   1.000
_cell.angle_alpha   90.00
_cell.angle_beta   90.00
_cell.angle_gamma   90.00
#
_symmetry.space_group_name_H-M   'P 1'
#
loop_
_entity.id
_entity.type
_entity.pdbx_description
1 polymer ?
#
loop_
_entity_poly.entity_id
_entity_poly.type
_entity_poly.pdbx_seq_one_letter_code
_entity_poly.pdbx_strand_id
1 'polypeptide(L)'
;MDTQLDTTIEMAELLIIKRDFDLLKKIATLLKPELQMQLIPYTALFCYEVIDYLNKKGQQIEITSTSRYSIKQIRQKAKFFDLSVNKLLQSVENIDELQNDYFISLMRYPQLGYWNVHDNLGICYDKQGNIVSNTHYAFYVFQDEKAISKPHDTMSGHNINGEEVKAFAYDMGRIIGSISSALSSISDFVVSDIAPQNIILYNHDFNTNRCINVGEEKYKIVRLFLLHVLSSIGFILYALKPAIIRETGLLVRLEYIAYHYALLRLDGLMKYCIENPTALNDAKLTNMFNSIDFTNADNLRKTDFRNCMMHFGLMDKTGNSLIAEEKVNLALPLCGLVESQFNMSYADYKAKLEMQLNLLYNLIKDYLDFDLLLLTDKE
;
A
#
# COMPACT_ATOMS: atom_id res chain seq x y z
N MET A 1 -15.72 11.02 -35.95
CA MET A 1 -14.42 11.25 -35.30
C MET A 1 -14.43 10.62 -33.92
N ASP A 2 -15.46 10.82 -33.10
CA ASP A 2 -15.58 10.21 -31.75
C ASP A 2 -15.39 8.68 -31.69
N THR A 3 -15.93 7.91 -32.64
CA THR A 3 -15.87 6.44 -32.59
C THR A 3 -14.45 5.84 -32.69
N GLN A 4 -13.53 6.49 -33.38
CA GLN A 4 -12.15 6.00 -33.53
C GLN A 4 -11.33 6.27 -32.28
N LEU A 5 -11.51 7.44 -31.65
CA LEU A 5 -10.88 7.76 -30.38
C LEU A 5 -11.41 6.82 -29.30
N ASP A 6 -12.72 6.63 -29.19
CA ASP A 6 -13.34 5.72 -28.22
C ASP A 6 -12.76 4.30 -28.31
N THR A 7 -12.67 3.75 -29.52
CA THR A 7 -12.08 2.42 -29.76
C THR A 7 -10.60 2.38 -29.32
N THR A 8 -9.86 3.47 -29.55
CA THR A 8 -8.44 3.56 -29.17
C THR A 8 -8.28 3.66 -27.66
N ILE A 9 -9.17 4.37 -26.96
CA ILE A 9 -9.18 4.43 -25.49
C ILE A 9 -9.51 3.07 -24.90
N GLU A 10 -10.50 2.34 -25.41
CA GLU A 10 -10.79 0.98 -24.95
C GLU A 10 -9.59 0.04 -25.13
N MET A 11 -8.86 0.16 -26.24
CA MET A 11 -7.61 -0.59 -26.44
C MET A 11 -6.54 -0.19 -25.42
N ALA A 12 -6.43 1.10 -25.08
CA ALA A 12 -5.52 1.57 -24.05
C ALA A 12 -5.87 1.02 -22.66
N GLU A 13 -7.17 0.98 -22.31
CA GLU A 13 -7.66 0.36 -21.05
C GLU A 13 -7.25 -1.12 -20.98
N LEU A 14 -7.51 -1.89 -22.04
CA LEU A 14 -7.15 -3.31 -22.11
C LEU A 14 -5.63 -3.54 -22.05
N LEU A 15 -4.83 -2.71 -22.70
CA LEU A 15 -3.37 -2.79 -22.64
C LEU A 15 -2.85 -2.48 -21.23
N ILE A 16 -3.40 -1.49 -20.53
CA ILE A 16 -3.03 -1.21 -19.13
C ILE A 16 -3.39 -2.40 -18.25
N ILE A 17 -4.58 -2.99 -18.40
CA ILE A 17 -4.97 -4.21 -17.66
C ILE A 17 -3.96 -5.33 -17.94
N LYS A 18 -3.68 -5.61 -19.21
CA LYS A 18 -2.73 -6.67 -19.60
C LYS A 18 -1.37 -6.47 -18.92
N ARG A 19 -0.82 -5.26 -19.01
CA ARG A 19 0.46 -4.87 -18.44
C ARG A 19 0.54 -5.02 -16.93
N ASP A 20 -0.50 -4.55 -16.24
CA ASP A 20 -0.59 -4.64 -14.78
C ASP A 20 -0.64 -6.12 -14.37
N PHE A 21 -1.47 -6.92 -15.02
CA PHE A 21 -1.67 -8.33 -14.67
C PHE A 21 -0.50 -9.24 -15.04
N ASP A 22 0.22 -8.95 -16.12
CA ASP A 22 1.46 -9.67 -16.46
C ASP A 22 2.56 -9.39 -15.44
N LEU A 23 2.69 -8.13 -14.97
CA LEU A 23 3.64 -7.79 -13.91
C LEU A 23 3.20 -8.38 -12.55
N LEU A 24 1.93 -8.27 -12.18
CA LEU A 24 1.39 -8.88 -10.96
C LEU A 24 1.61 -10.40 -10.93
N LYS A 25 1.45 -11.08 -12.07
CA LYS A 25 1.73 -12.51 -12.19
C LYS A 25 3.19 -12.82 -11.87
N LYS A 26 4.14 -12.06 -12.44
CA LYS A 26 5.57 -12.22 -12.14
C LYS A 26 5.86 -11.95 -10.67
N ILE A 27 5.33 -10.85 -10.13
CA ILE A 27 5.51 -10.48 -8.72
C ILE A 27 5.00 -11.60 -7.79
N ALA A 28 3.80 -12.12 -8.03
CA ALA A 28 3.19 -13.17 -7.22
C ALA A 28 3.97 -14.50 -7.26
N THR A 29 4.72 -14.77 -8.34
CA THR A 29 5.49 -16.02 -8.47
C THR A 29 6.95 -15.90 -8.04
N LEU A 30 7.54 -14.70 -8.08
CA LEU A 30 8.99 -14.51 -7.89
C LEU A 30 9.36 -13.73 -6.62
N LEU A 31 8.45 -12.93 -6.03
CA LEU A 31 8.74 -12.25 -4.76
C LEU A 31 8.57 -13.20 -3.57
N LYS A 32 9.40 -13.02 -2.55
CA LYS A 32 9.33 -13.78 -1.29
C LYS A 32 7.99 -13.54 -0.56
N PRO A 33 7.43 -14.54 0.14
CA PRO A 33 6.12 -14.43 0.80
C PRO A 33 5.99 -13.24 1.76
N GLU A 34 7.04 -12.89 2.49
CA GLU A 34 7.06 -11.80 3.47
C GLU A 34 6.77 -10.45 2.80
N LEU A 35 7.23 -10.28 1.56
CA LEU A 35 7.00 -9.09 0.75
C LEU A 35 5.63 -9.09 0.09
N GLN A 36 5.12 -10.27 -0.26
CA GLN A 36 3.77 -10.39 -0.82
C GLN A 36 2.71 -9.90 0.16
N MET A 37 2.90 -10.10 1.46
CA MET A 37 1.97 -9.62 2.49
C MET A 37 1.72 -8.11 2.44
N GLN A 38 2.73 -7.32 2.07
CA GLN A 38 2.59 -5.86 1.91
C GLN A 38 1.85 -5.49 0.62
N LEU A 39 1.92 -6.34 -0.41
CA LEU A 39 1.28 -6.12 -1.70
C LEU A 39 -0.20 -6.53 -1.72
N ILE A 40 -0.63 -7.44 -0.83
CA ILE A 40 -1.98 -8.01 -0.79
C ILE A 40 -3.11 -6.96 -0.96
N PRO A 41 -3.09 -5.80 -0.27
CA PRO A 41 -4.11 -4.78 -0.47
C PRO A 41 -4.17 -4.23 -1.91
N TYR A 42 -3.01 -4.00 -2.54
CA TYR A 42 -2.92 -3.54 -3.92
C TYR A 42 -3.32 -4.63 -4.92
N THR A 43 -2.90 -5.87 -4.68
CA THR A 43 -3.34 -7.01 -5.48
C THR A 43 -4.86 -7.16 -5.44
N ALA A 44 -5.47 -7.08 -4.25
CA ALA A 44 -6.90 -7.12 -4.07
C ALA A 44 -7.61 -5.93 -4.76
N LEU A 45 -7.01 -4.73 -4.75
CA LEU A 45 -7.49 -3.58 -5.49
C LEU A 45 -7.55 -3.87 -6.99
N PHE A 46 -6.44 -4.21 -7.63
CA PHE A 46 -6.44 -4.42 -9.08
C PHE A 46 -7.29 -5.62 -9.50
N CYS A 47 -7.29 -6.70 -8.72
CA CYS A 47 -8.17 -7.84 -8.96
C CYS A 47 -9.65 -7.45 -8.87
N TYR A 48 -10.06 -6.69 -7.85
CA TYR A 48 -11.45 -6.23 -7.76
C TYR A 48 -11.83 -5.32 -8.92
N GLU A 49 -10.94 -4.38 -9.26
CA GLU A 49 -11.25 -3.33 -10.22
C GLU A 49 -11.27 -3.84 -11.66
N VAL A 50 -10.49 -4.88 -11.99
CA VAL A 50 -10.62 -5.53 -13.31
C VAL A 50 -11.93 -6.30 -13.45
N ILE A 51 -12.39 -6.97 -12.38
CA ILE A 51 -13.67 -7.69 -12.38
C ILE A 51 -14.82 -6.69 -12.55
N ASP A 52 -14.79 -5.59 -11.79
CA ASP A 52 -15.80 -4.54 -11.88
C ASP A 52 -15.83 -3.92 -13.28
N TYR A 53 -14.65 -3.64 -13.87
CA TYR A 53 -14.52 -3.16 -15.23
C TYR A 53 -15.11 -4.13 -16.26
N LEU A 54 -14.75 -5.41 -16.21
CA LEU A 54 -15.20 -6.42 -17.16
C LEU A 54 -16.71 -6.69 -17.04
N ASN A 55 -17.24 -6.73 -15.81
CA ASN A 55 -18.68 -6.86 -15.57
C ASN A 55 -19.46 -5.67 -16.17
N LYS A 56 -18.95 -4.44 -16.04
CA LYS A 56 -19.55 -3.25 -16.68
C LYS A 56 -19.52 -3.30 -18.20
N LYS A 57 -18.54 -4.00 -18.79
CA LYS A 57 -18.45 -4.28 -20.23
C LYS A 57 -19.24 -5.53 -20.66
N GLY A 58 -20.06 -6.11 -19.77
CA GLY A 58 -20.92 -7.25 -20.06
C GLY A 58 -20.23 -8.61 -20.00
N GLN A 59 -18.97 -8.68 -19.59
CA GLN A 59 -18.24 -9.93 -19.37
C GLN A 59 -18.44 -10.36 -17.92
N GLN A 60 -19.39 -11.27 -17.68
CA GLN A 60 -19.66 -11.76 -16.32
C GLN A 60 -18.51 -12.64 -15.82
N ILE A 61 -17.78 -12.13 -14.84
CA ILE A 61 -16.74 -12.88 -14.12
C ILE A 61 -17.27 -13.20 -12.73
N GLU A 62 -17.73 -14.43 -12.54
CA GLU A 62 -18.03 -14.95 -11.22
C GLU A 62 -16.78 -15.49 -10.56
N ILE A 63 -16.47 -14.97 -9.38
CA ILE A 63 -15.44 -15.52 -8.52
C ILE A 63 -16.12 -16.12 -7.32
N THR A 64 -16.15 -17.44 -7.28
CA THR A 64 -16.50 -18.15 -6.06
C THR A 64 -15.36 -17.96 -5.06
N SER A 65 -15.55 -17.06 -4.09
CA SER A 65 -14.62 -16.85 -2.98
C SER A 65 -14.53 -18.14 -2.16
N THR A 66 -13.32 -18.65 -2.00
CA THR A 66 -13.01 -19.81 -1.15
C THR A 66 -12.56 -19.41 0.25
N SER A 67 -12.30 -18.11 0.46
CA SER A 67 -11.96 -17.52 1.74
C SER A 67 -13.14 -16.74 2.34
N ARG A 68 -13.19 -16.67 3.68
CA ARG A 68 -14.02 -15.73 4.44
C ARG A 68 -13.60 -14.27 4.25
N TYR A 69 -12.35 -14.03 3.85
CA TYR A 69 -11.85 -12.68 3.62
C TYR A 69 -12.36 -12.15 2.29
N SER A 70 -13.07 -11.02 2.33
CA SER A 70 -13.59 -10.40 1.12
C SER A 70 -12.52 -9.57 0.40
N ILE A 71 -12.34 -9.80 -0.91
CA ILE A 71 -11.51 -8.94 -1.77
C ILE A 71 -11.90 -7.45 -1.65
N LYS A 72 -13.20 -7.17 -1.47
CA LYS A 72 -13.72 -5.81 -1.27
C LYS A 72 -13.26 -5.20 0.04
N GLN A 73 -13.11 -5.99 1.11
CA GLN A 73 -12.60 -5.49 2.39
C GLN A 73 -11.09 -5.32 2.35
N ILE A 74 -10.36 -6.31 1.84
CA ILE A 74 -8.89 -6.28 1.75
C ILE A 74 -8.41 -5.13 0.85
N ARG A 75 -9.08 -4.84 -0.28
CA ARG A 75 -8.68 -3.71 -1.13
C ARG A 75 -8.74 -2.36 -0.45
N GLN A 76 -9.64 -2.16 0.51
CA GLN A 76 -9.77 -0.87 1.21
C GLN A 76 -8.54 -0.60 2.09
N LYS A 77 -7.78 -1.64 2.44
CA LYS A 77 -6.53 -1.53 3.19
C LYS A 77 -5.43 -0.82 2.35
N ALA A 78 -5.54 -0.82 1.02
CA ALA A 78 -4.62 -0.09 0.12
C ALA A 78 -4.80 1.43 0.21
N LYS A 79 -5.98 1.89 0.67
CA LYS A 79 -6.26 3.30 0.94
C LYS A 79 -5.69 3.80 2.26
N PHE A 80 -4.84 2.97 2.88
CA PHE A 80 -4.31 3.16 4.22
C PHE A 80 -5.41 3.65 5.17
N PHE A 81 -6.39 2.76 5.44
CA PHE A 81 -7.50 2.90 6.40
C PHE A 81 -8.57 3.95 6.06
N ASP A 82 -9.65 3.58 5.36
CA ASP A 82 -10.79 4.43 4.94
C ASP A 82 -11.64 5.06 6.09
N LEU A 83 -11.08 5.09 7.31
CA LEU A 83 -11.69 5.57 8.54
C LEU A 83 -11.30 7.02 8.86
N SER A 84 -12.04 7.63 9.79
CA SER A 84 -11.58 8.84 10.47
C SER A 84 -10.33 8.55 11.30
N VAL A 85 -9.49 9.57 11.50
CA VAL A 85 -8.20 9.45 12.21
C VAL A 85 -8.37 8.86 13.62
N ASN A 86 -9.43 9.23 14.33
CA ASN A 86 -9.73 8.65 15.65
C ASN A 86 -9.92 7.14 15.61
N LYS A 87 -10.76 6.65 14.68
CA LYS A 87 -11.02 5.21 14.54
C LYS A 87 -9.79 4.46 14.02
N LEU A 88 -8.98 5.15 13.23
CA LEU A 88 -7.72 4.65 12.73
C LEU A 88 -6.72 4.45 13.88
N LEU A 89 -6.48 5.47 14.71
CA LEU A 89 -5.62 5.34 15.88
C LEU A 89 -6.14 4.26 16.85
N GLN A 90 -7.45 4.19 17.08
CA GLN A 90 -8.06 3.09 17.85
C GLN A 90 -7.76 1.72 17.25
N SER A 91 -7.82 1.60 15.91
CA SER A 91 -7.48 0.34 15.23
C SER A 91 -6.01 -0.01 15.44
N VAL A 92 -5.10 0.96 15.37
CA VAL A 92 -3.67 0.73 15.61
C VAL A 92 -3.43 0.26 17.05
N GLU A 93 -4.05 0.92 18.02
CA GLU A 93 -3.99 0.53 19.45
C GLU A 93 -4.47 -0.90 19.68
N ASN A 94 -5.63 -1.24 19.14
CA ASN A 94 -6.19 -2.59 19.28
C ASN A 94 -5.32 -3.67 18.62
N ILE A 95 -4.69 -3.37 17.48
CA ILE A 95 -3.75 -4.32 16.87
C ILE A 95 -2.51 -4.52 17.75
N ASP A 96 -1.98 -3.45 18.33
CA ASP A 96 -0.81 -3.53 19.23
C ASP A 96 -1.11 -4.42 20.44
N GLU A 97 -2.26 -4.24 21.07
CA GLU A 97 -2.72 -5.07 22.19
C GLU A 97 -2.93 -6.53 21.78
N LEU A 98 -3.62 -6.78 20.66
CA LEU A 98 -3.86 -8.14 20.16
C LEU A 98 -2.55 -8.88 19.83
N GLN A 99 -1.58 -8.20 19.23
CA GLN A 99 -0.28 -8.79 18.98
C GLN A 99 0.47 -9.06 20.28
N ASN A 100 0.46 -8.11 21.21
CA ASN A 100 1.08 -8.27 22.51
C ASN A 100 0.53 -9.50 23.24
N ASP A 101 -0.79 -9.66 23.32
CA ASP A 101 -1.45 -10.80 23.95
C ASP A 101 -1.12 -12.11 23.26
N TYR A 102 -1.13 -12.11 21.92
CA TYR A 102 -0.75 -13.28 21.14
C TYR A 102 0.68 -13.74 21.46
N PHE A 103 1.66 -12.83 21.44
CA PHE A 103 3.05 -13.20 21.71
C PHE A 103 3.30 -13.56 23.19
N ILE A 104 2.60 -12.96 24.15
CA ILE A 104 2.61 -13.40 25.56
C ILE A 104 2.10 -14.83 25.67
N SER A 105 1.02 -15.18 24.94
CA SER A 105 0.45 -16.54 24.99
C SER A 105 1.40 -17.61 24.44
N LEU A 106 2.35 -17.23 23.58
CA LEU A 106 3.38 -18.11 23.03
C LEU A 106 4.59 -18.29 23.97
N MET A 107 4.74 -17.44 24.99
CA MET A 107 5.83 -17.56 25.95
C MET A 107 5.73 -18.86 26.73
N ARG A 108 6.89 -19.47 27.06
CA ARG A 108 6.94 -20.62 27.97
C ARG A 108 6.31 -20.32 29.33
N TYR A 109 6.45 -19.08 29.80
CA TYR A 109 5.88 -18.59 31.05
C TYR A 109 5.10 -17.30 30.77
N PRO A 110 3.82 -17.39 30.34
CA PRO A 110 3.00 -16.22 30.01
C PRO A 110 2.85 -15.24 31.17
N GLN A 111 2.97 -15.71 32.42
CA GLN A 111 2.94 -14.84 33.59
C GLN A 111 4.08 -13.83 33.59
N LEU A 112 5.17 -14.02 32.83
CA LEU A 112 6.27 -13.05 32.72
C LEU A 112 6.01 -11.97 31.64
N GLY A 113 4.87 -12.02 30.94
CA GLY A 113 4.54 -11.07 29.88
C GLY A 113 4.48 -9.61 30.33
N TYR A 114 4.13 -9.35 31.60
CA TYR A 114 4.12 -8.00 32.19
C TYR A 114 5.52 -7.36 32.30
N TRP A 115 6.59 -8.15 32.17
CA TRP A 115 7.95 -7.62 32.06
C TRP A 115 8.33 -7.23 30.63
N ASN A 116 7.41 -7.42 29.68
CA ASN A 116 7.63 -7.12 28.27
C ASN A 116 8.90 -7.79 27.73
N VAL A 117 9.21 -9.04 28.13
CA VAL A 117 10.44 -9.76 27.72
C VAL A 117 10.31 -10.48 26.37
N HIS A 118 9.10 -10.60 25.84
CA HIS A 118 8.81 -11.02 24.46
C HIS A 118 8.99 -9.86 23.49
N ASP A 119 9.01 -10.14 22.20
CA ASP A 119 8.90 -9.13 21.14
C ASP A 119 7.52 -9.25 20.48
N ASN A 120 6.96 -8.12 20.02
CA ASN A 120 5.60 -8.04 19.47
C ASN A 120 5.52 -7.21 18.17
N LEU A 121 6.67 -6.79 17.62
CA LEU A 121 6.77 -6.05 16.37
C LEU A 121 8.03 -6.48 15.63
N GLY A 122 7.88 -7.04 14.43
CA GLY A 122 9.00 -7.24 13.50
C GLY A 122 9.05 -6.11 12.48
N ILE A 123 10.25 -5.60 12.19
CA ILE A 123 10.52 -4.60 11.15
C ILE A 123 11.48 -5.20 10.13
N CYS A 124 11.16 -5.06 8.85
CA CYS A 124 12.06 -5.45 7.76
C CYS A 124 12.68 -4.20 7.11
N TYR A 125 13.97 -4.25 6.80
CA TYR A 125 14.70 -3.13 6.21
C TYR A 125 15.72 -3.57 5.15
N ASP A 126 16.07 -2.67 4.23
CA ASP A 126 17.09 -2.92 3.21
C ASP A 126 18.52 -2.74 3.77
N LYS A 127 19.53 -3.03 2.95
CA LYS A 127 20.96 -2.83 3.31
C LYS A 127 21.36 -1.38 3.65
N GLN A 128 20.52 -0.39 3.34
CA GLN A 128 20.73 1.02 3.69
C GLN A 128 19.99 1.39 5.00
N GLY A 129 19.35 0.44 5.68
CA GLY A 129 18.54 0.72 6.86
C GLY A 129 17.21 1.40 6.52
N ASN A 130 16.70 1.27 5.30
CA ASN A 130 15.38 1.74 4.94
C ASN A 130 14.33 0.69 5.31
N ILE A 131 13.39 1.06 6.18
CA ILE A 131 12.25 0.25 6.58
C ILE A 131 11.31 0.05 5.40
N VAL A 132 11.00 -1.21 5.09
CA VAL A 132 10.13 -1.60 3.98
C VAL A 132 8.89 -2.37 4.41
N SER A 133 8.83 -2.82 5.67
CA SER A 133 7.72 -3.63 6.16
C SER A 133 7.70 -3.67 7.68
N ASN A 134 6.52 -3.92 8.24
CA ASN A 134 6.36 -4.31 9.63
C ASN A 134 5.25 -5.36 9.80
N THR A 135 5.40 -6.25 10.78
CA THR A 135 4.44 -7.33 11.07
C THR A 135 3.10 -6.82 11.59
N HIS A 136 3.09 -5.64 12.22
CA HIS A 136 1.89 -5.01 12.75
C HIS A 136 0.90 -4.63 11.63
N TYR A 137 1.39 -4.04 10.54
CA TYR A 137 0.60 -3.75 9.35
C TYR A 137 0.17 -5.03 8.63
N ALA A 138 1.07 -6.02 8.50
CA ALA A 138 0.75 -7.30 7.86
C ALA A 138 -0.41 -8.02 8.56
N PHE A 139 -0.45 -7.97 9.90
CA PHE A 139 -1.55 -8.51 10.69
C PHE A 139 -2.84 -7.69 10.49
N TYR A 140 -2.76 -6.35 10.52
CA TYR A 140 -3.91 -5.46 10.30
C TYR A 140 -4.65 -5.74 8.97
N VAL A 141 -3.94 -6.10 7.90
CA VAL A 141 -4.54 -6.36 6.58
C VAL A 141 -5.67 -7.39 6.65
N PHE A 142 -5.53 -8.43 7.48
CA PHE A 142 -6.49 -9.53 7.61
C PHE A 142 -7.47 -9.38 8.77
N GLN A 143 -7.60 -8.17 9.30
CA GLN A 143 -8.53 -7.86 10.37
C GLN A 143 -9.80 -7.18 9.85
N ASP A 144 -10.95 -7.57 10.41
CA ASP A 144 -12.21 -6.86 10.18
C ASP A 144 -12.13 -5.47 10.79
N GLU A 145 -12.05 -4.47 9.92
CA GLU A 145 -11.92 -3.06 10.28
C GLU A 145 -13.04 -2.58 11.23
N LYS A 146 -14.26 -3.13 11.11
CA LYS A 146 -15.35 -2.79 12.03
C LYS A 146 -15.14 -3.40 13.40
N ALA A 147 -14.53 -4.58 13.50
CA ALA A 147 -14.25 -5.23 14.77
C ALA A 147 -13.10 -4.51 15.50
N ILE A 148 -11.98 -4.28 14.82
CA ILE A 148 -10.80 -3.65 15.42
C ILE A 148 -10.93 -2.14 15.62
N SER A 149 -12.00 -1.52 15.15
CA SER A 149 -12.29 -0.10 15.46
C SER A 149 -13.07 0.10 16.76
N LYS A 150 -13.48 -0.99 17.44
CA LYS A 150 -14.21 -0.97 18.72
C LYS A 150 -13.27 -1.10 19.91
N PRO A 151 -13.66 -0.70 21.14
CA PRO A 151 -12.83 -0.92 22.33
C PRO A 151 -12.44 -2.38 22.51
N HIS A 152 -11.22 -2.62 23.00
CA HIS A 152 -10.60 -3.94 23.10
C HIS A 152 -11.49 -5.01 23.73
N ASP A 153 -12.06 -4.72 24.90
CA ASP A 153 -12.90 -5.64 25.68
C ASP A 153 -14.17 -6.11 24.94
N THR A 154 -14.53 -5.45 23.85
CA THR A 154 -15.73 -5.76 23.04
C THR A 154 -15.40 -6.41 21.70
N MET A 155 -14.11 -6.62 21.41
CA MET A 155 -13.66 -7.20 20.15
C MET A 155 -13.94 -8.71 20.08
N SER A 156 -14.27 -9.20 18.89
CA SER A 156 -14.43 -10.62 18.60
C SER A 156 -13.97 -10.92 17.17
N GLY A 157 -13.62 -12.17 16.88
CA GLY A 157 -13.25 -12.60 15.53
C GLY A 157 -11.88 -12.10 15.03
N HIS A 158 -11.00 -11.66 15.94
CA HIS A 158 -9.67 -11.12 15.62
C HIS A 158 -8.60 -12.18 15.31
N ASN A 159 -8.91 -13.47 15.50
CA ASN A 159 -7.98 -14.56 15.20
C ASN A 159 -7.81 -14.71 13.68
N ILE A 160 -6.56 -14.59 13.22
CA ILE A 160 -6.20 -14.87 11.83
C ILE A 160 -6.15 -16.38 11.63
N ASN A 161 -6.86 -16.88 10.63
CA ASN A 161 -6.81 -18.27 10.22
C ASN A 161 -5.91 -18.39 8.98
N GLY A 162 -4.78 -19.09 9.12
CA GLY A 162 -3.80 -19.27 8.05
C GLY A 162 -4.36 -19.96 6.80
N GLU A 163 -5.28 -20.92 6.95
CA GLU A 163 -5.93 -21.58 5.80
C GLU A 163 -6.84 -20.60 5.04
N GLU A 164 -7.51 -19.69 5.74
CA GLU A 164 -8.34 -18.64 5.12
C GLU A 164 -7.48 -17.61 4.38
N VAL A 165 -6.30 -17.28 4.92
CA VAL A 165 -5.31 -16.40 4.25
C VAL A 165 -4.78 -17.08 2.97
N LYS A 166 -4.46 -18.38 3.06
CA LYS A 166 -4.01 -19.17 1.92
C LYS A 166 -5.08 -19.30 0.84
N ALA A 167 -6.34 -19.55 1.22
CA ALA A 167 -7.47 -19.57 0.30
C ALA A 167 -7.66 -18.22 -0.40
N PHE A 168 -7.52 -17.11 0.34
CA PHE A 168 -7.59 -15.78 -0.24
C PHE A 168 -6.47 -15.55 -1.27
N ALA A 169 -5.23 -15.90 -0.93
CA ALA A 169 -4.11 -15.78 -1.85
C ALA A 169 -4.28 -16.65 -3.11
N TYR A 170 -4.83 -17.87 -2.95
CA TYR A 170 -5.17 -18.75 -4.06
C TYR A 170 -6.21 -18.12 -5.00
N ASP A 171 -7.27 -17.52 -4.46
CA ASP A 171 -8.27 -16.83 -5.26
C ASP A 171 -7.67 -15.64 -6.03
N MET A 172 -6.80 -14.85 -5.40
CA MET A 172 -6.09 -13.76 -6.09
C MET A 172 -5.22 -14.30 -7.23
N GLY A 173 -4.46 -15.37 -6.97
CA GLY A 173 -3.63 -16.03 -7.99
C GLY A 173 -4.45 -16.54 -9.18
N ARG A 174 -5.65 -17.09 -8.94
CA ARG A 174 -6.57 -17.52 -10.00
C ARG A 174 -7.06 -16.37 -10.86
N ILE A 175 -7.39 -15.23 -10.25
CA ILE A 175 -7.80 -14.02 -10.99
C ILE A 175 -6.65 -13.55 -11.86
N ILE A 176 -5.47 -13.39 -11.25
CA ILE A 176 -4.27 -12.90 -11.94
C ILE A 176 -3.94 -13.79 -13.13
N GLY A 177 -3.90 -15.11 -12.91
CA GLY A 177 -3.64 -16.10 -13.95
C GLY A 177 -4.67 -16.08 -15.06
N SER A 178 -5.97 -16.01 -14.72
CA SER A 178 -7.07 -15.98 -15.69
C SER A 178 -7.01 -14.74 -16.58
N ILE A 179 -6.83 -13.56 -16.00
CA ILE A 179 -6.77 -12.29 -16.74
C ILE A 179 -5.52 -12.23 -17.63
N SER A 180 -4.34 -12.56 -17.10
CA SER A 180 -3.10 -12.62 -17.89
C SER A 180 -3.22 -13.63 -19.05
N SER A 181 -3.86 -14.79 -18.82
CA SER A 181 -4.11 -15.78 -19.87
C SER A 181 -5.08 -15.27 -20.94
N ALA A 182 -6.19 -14.64 -20.54
CA ALA A 182 -7.21 -14.14 -21.45
C ALA A 182 -6.67 -13.03 -22.38
N LEU A 183 -5.76 -12.20 -21.87
CA LEU A 183 -5.14 -11.10 -22.61
C LEU A 183 -3.81 -11.47 -23.29
N SER A 184 -3.40 -12.74 -23.22
CA SER A 184 -2.10 -13.20 -23.74
C SER A 184 -1.94 -13.06 -25.26
N SER A 185 -3.06 -13.06 -26.00
CA SER A 185 -3.09 -12.90 -27.46
C SER A 185 -2.97 -11.45 -27.93
N ILE A 186 -3.14 -10.48 -27.03
CA ILE A 186 -2.97 -9.06 -27.35
C ILE A 186 -1.47 -8.79 -27.49
N SER A 187 -1.03 -8.34 -28.67
CA SER A 187 0.35 -7.90 -28.87
C SER A 187 0.63 -6.64 -28.05
N ASP A 188 1.77 -6.62 -27.37
CA ASP A 188 2.22 -5.47 -26.59
C ASP A 188 3.68 -5.14 -26.91
N PHE A 189 3.97 -3.84 -26.97
CA PHE A 189 5.31 -3.29 -27.13
C PHE A 189 6.06 -3.24 -25.81
N VAL A 190 5.36 -3.25 -24.68
CA VAL A 190 5.94 -3.15 -23.33
C VAL A 190 5.76 -4.49 -22.62
N VAL A 191 6.88 -5.12 -22.27
CA VAL A 191 6.89 -6.38 -21.52
C VAL A 191 7.56 -6.11 -20.18
N SER A 192 6.81 -6.33 -19.10
CA SER A 192 7.33 -6.20 -17.74
C SER A 192 8.42 -7.23 -17.47
N ASP A 193 9.35 -6.92 -16.58
CA ASP A 193 10.31 -7.91 -16.10
C ASP A 193 10.82 -7.60 -14.69
N ILE A 194 11.18 -8.65 -13.95
CA ILE A 194 11.61 -8.52 -12.56
C ILE A 194 12.86 -9.36 -12.22
N ALA A 195 13.70 -8.81 -11.34
CA ALA A 195 14.89 -9.41 -10.76
C ALA A 195 14.75 -9.48 -9.23
N PRO A 196 14.14 -10.53 -8.67
CA PRO A 196 13.91 -10.65 -7.22
C PRO A 196 15.22 -10.68 -6.41
N GLN A 197 16.33 -11.08 -7.02
CA GLN A 197 17.66 -11.07 -6.39
C GLN A 197 18.17 -9.67 -6.02
N ASN A 198 17.56 -8.61 -6.57
CA ASN A 198 17.89 -7.23 -6.20
C ASN A 198 17.34 -6.86 -4.81
N ILE A 199 16.48 -7.71 -4.23
CA ILE A 199 15.88 -7.48 -2.92
C ILE A 199 16.69 -8.21 -1.85
N ILE A 200 17.44 -7.44 -1.06
CA ILE A 200 18.17 -7.92 0.11
C ILE A 200 17.58 -7.22 1.32
N LEU A 201 16.98 -8.00 2.22
CA LEU A 201 16.28 -7.51 3.40
C LEU A 201 16.79 -8.20 4.65
N TYR A 202 16.78 -7.44 5.73
CA TYR A 202 17.11 -7.84 7.09
C TYR A 202 15.88 -7.59 7.96
N ASN A 203 15.81 -8.30 9.09
CA ASN A 203 14.71 -8.18 10.04
C ASN A 203 15.24 -7.87 11.44
N HIS A 204 14.47 -7.10 12.20
CA HIS A 204 14.70 -6.89 13.62
C HIS A 204 13.37 -6.87 14.36
N ASP A 205 13.34 -7.54 15.51
CA ASP A 205 12.17 -7.65 16.35
C ASP A 205 12.29 -6.71 17.56
N PHE A 206 11.18 -6.11 17.94
CA PHE A 206 11.06 -5.13 19.01
C PHE A 206 9.88 -5.47 19.91
N ASN A 207 9.92 -4.95 21.13
CA ASN A 207 8.74 -4.85 21.98
C ASN A 207 8.27 -3.40 22.06
N THR A 208 7.07 -3.12 21.55
CA THR A 208 6.48 -1.77 21.49
C THR A 208 6.29 -1.13 22.86
N ASN A 209 6.14 -1.91 23.93
CA ASN A 209 5.96 -1.44 25.30
C ASN A 209 7.29 -1.13 26.01
N ARG A 210 8.44 -1.54 25.47
CA ARG A 210 9.76 -1.11 25.98
C ARG A 210 10.14 0.29 25.52
N CYS A 211 9.47 0.81 24.50
CA CYS A 211 9.82 2.05 23.81
C CYS A 211 9.05 3.28 24.33
N ILE A 212 8.36 3.19 25.47
CA ILE A 212 7.56 4.29 26.04
C ILE A 212 7.69 4.41 27.56
N ASN A 213 7.56 5.64 28.06
CA ASN A 213 7.31 5.87 29.48
C ASN A 213 5.81 5.74 29.82
N VAL A 214 5.51 5.54 31.10
CA VAL A 214 4.11 5.54 31.60
C VAL A 214 3.43 6.87 31.28
N GLY A 215 2.25 6.84 30.66
CA GLY A 215 1.51 8.04 30.24
C GLY A 215 1.78 8.50 28.79
N GLU A 216 2.63 7.80 28.04
CA GLU A 216 2.95 8.07 26.63
C GLU A 216 2.24 7.10 25.66
N GLU A 217 1.13 6.48 26.08
CA GLU A 217 0.45 5.45 25.29
C GLU A 217 0.00 5.99 23.92
N LYS A 218 -0.58 7.20 23.90
CA LYS A 218 -0.97 7.85 22.64
C LYS A 218 0.20 8.12 21.70
N TYR A 219 1.38 8.39 22.27
CA TYR A 219 2.60 8.61 21.50
C TYR A 219 3.05 7.33 20.79
N LYS A 220 2.98 6.18 21.48
CA LYS A 220 3.22 4.85 20.88
C LYS A 220 2.32 4.63 19.67
N ILE A 221 1.02 4.88 19.81
CA ILE A 221 0.04 4.63 18.75
C ILE A 221 0.31 5.50 17.52
N VAL A 222 0.65 6.78 17.72
CA VAL A 222 1.04 7.66 16.62
C VAL A 222 2.31 7.18 15.92
N ARG A 223 3.32 6.73 16.67
CA ARG A 223 4.55 6.18 16.08
C ARG A 223 4.30 4.90 15.29
N LEU A 224 3.47 3.99 15.81
CA LEU A 224 3.08 2.76 15.09
C LEU A 224 2.31 3.07 13.81
N PHE A 225 1.40 4.04 13.86
CA PHE A 225 0.69 4.51 12.68
C PHE A 225 1.65 5.09 11.62
N LEU A 226 2.58 5.95 12.04
CA LEU A 226 3.61 6.51 11.16
C LEU A 226 4.52 5.42 10.59
N LEU A 227 4.84 4.38 11.36
CA LEU A 227 5.57 3.21 10.89
C LEU A 227 4.81 2.46 9.77
N HIS A 228 3.47 2.39 9.83
CA HIS A 228 2.67 1.81 8.73
C HIS A 228 2.79 2.64 7.46
N VAL A 229 2.67 3.97 7.57
CA VAL A 229 2.83 4.89 6.44
C VAL A 229 4.24 4.79 5.85
N LEU A 230 5.27 4.81 6.71
CA LEU A 230 6.67 4.66 6.32
C LEU A 230 6.90 3.34 5.58
N SER A 231 6.42 2.23 6.14
CA SER A 231 6.60 0.89 5.58
C SER A 231 5.91 0.75 4.22
N SER A 232 4.75 1.39 4.03
CA SER A 232 4.04 1.44 2.75
C SER A 232 4.88 2.08 1.64
N ILE A 233 5.39 3.27 1.93
CA ILE A 233 6.22 4.02 1.00
C ILE A 233 7.54 3.27 0.76
N GLY A 234 8.15 2.78 1.84
CA GLY A 234 9.42 2.07 1.79
C GLY A 234 9.34 0.75 1.05
N PHE A 235 8.23 0.02 1.18
CA PHE A 235 7.96 -1.19 0.40
C PHE A 235 8.03 -0.90 -1.09
N ILE A 236 7.36 0.16 -1.56
CA ILE A 236 7.32 0.51 -2.97
C ILE A 236 8.70 0.97 -3.44
N LEU A 237 9.33 1.91 -2.72
CA LEU A 237 10.58 2.55 -3.16
C LEU A 237 11.82 1.66 -3.04
N TYR A 238 11.93 0.88 -1.97
CA TYR A 238 13.17 0.20 -1.59
C TYR A 238 13.07 -1.33 -1.63
N ALA A 239 11.88 -1.91 -1.76
CA ALA A 239 11.73 -3.34 -2.01
C ALA A 239 11.21 -3.64 -3.43
N LEU A 240 10.05 -3.09 -3.81
CA LEU A 240 9.41 -3.43 -5.08
C LEU A 240 10.12 -2.81 -6.28
N LYS A 241 10.38 -1.50 -6.26
CA LYS A 241 11.02 -0.78 -7.37
C LYS A 241 12.38 -1.37 -7.76
N PRO A 242 13.32 -1.70 -6.84
CA PRO A 242 14.59 -2.31 -7.21
C PRO A 242 14.45 -3.67 -7.91
N ALA A 243 13.35 -4.38 -7.70
CA ALA A 243 13.07 -5.64 -8.37
C ALA A 243 12.50 -5.45 -9.79
N ILE A 244 11.85 -4.33 -10.10
CA ILE A 244 11.25 -4.11 -11.42
C ILE A 244 12.30 -3.56 -12.39
N ILE A 245 12.69 -4.36 -13.39
CA ILE A 245 13.69 -3.97 -14.40
C ILE A 245 13.03 -3.20 -15.53
N ARG A 246 11.85 -3.64 -15.97
CA ARG A 246 11.07 -3.03 -17.05
C ARG A 246 9.69 -2.68 -16.55
N GLU A 247 9.45 -1.38 -16.45
CA GLU A 247 8.23 -0.79 -15.94
C GLU A 247 7.13 -0.74 -17.02
N THR A 248 5.91 -1.13 -16.67
CA THR A 248 4.76 -1.11 -17.58
C THR A 248 3.71 -0.04 -17.27
N GLY A 249 3.83 0.63 -16.12
CA GLY A 249 2.86 1.61 -15.61
C GLY A 249 2.41 1.30 -14.19
N LEU A 250 2.39 0.01 -13.80
CA LEU A 250 1.90 -0.45 -12.51
C LEU A 250 2.65 0.18 -11.32
N LEU A 251 3.97 0.33 -11.38
CA LEU A 251 4.73 0.94 -10.28
C LEU A 251 4.31 2.39 -10.09
N VAL A 252 4.09 3.16 -11.17
CA VAL A 252 3.57 4.53 -11.04
C VAL A 252 2.16 4.54 -10.43
N ARG A 253 1.32 3.56 -10.76
CA ARG A 253 0.01 3.41 -10.10
C ARG A 253 0.18 3.16 -8.59
N LEU A 254 1.08 2.26 -8.21
CA LEU A 254 1.39 1.93 -6.81
C LEU A 254 1.98 3.13 -6.05
N GLU A 255 3.00 3.78 -6.62
CA GLU A 255 3.64 5.00 -6.12
C GLU A 255 2.60 6.10 -5.92
N TYR A 256 1.71 6.30 -6.89
CA TYR A 256 0.68 7.31 -6.81
C TYR A 256 -0.32 7.03 -5.69
N ILE A 257 -0.81 5.78 -5.59
CA ILE A 257 -1.76 5.37 -4.55
C ILE A 257 -1.12 5.58 -3.17
N ALA A 258 0.13 5.15 -2.98
CA ALA A 258 0.85 5.35 -1.72
C ALA A 258 1.05 6.83 -1.40
N TYR A 259 1.46 7.64 -2.37
CA TYR A 259 1.64 9.09 -2.19
C TYR A 259 0.34 9.78 -1.79
N HIS A 260 -0.73 9.52 -2.54
CA HIS A 260 -2.04 10.13 -2.32
C HIS A 260 -2.56 9.81 -0.92
N TYR A 261 -2.53 8.54 -0.53
CA TYR A 261 -3.07 8.12 0.76
C TYR A 261 -2.14 8.46 1.92
N ALA A 262 -0.81 8.43 1.77
CA ALA A 262 0.10 8.91 2.80
C ALA A 262 -0.20 10.37 3.15
N LEU A 263 -0.31 11.26 2.15
CA LEU A 263 -0.64 12.67 2.40
C LEU A 263 -2.01 12.85 3.05
N LEU A 264 -3.04 12.14 2.58
CA LEU A 264 -4.39 12.22 3.16
C LEU A 264 -4.36 11.86 4.67
N ARG A 265 -3.57 10.86 5.02
CA ARG A 265 -3.47 10.31 6.38
C ARG A 265 -2.62 11.18 7.30
N LEU A 266 -1.51 11.72 6.78
CA LEU A 266 -0.67 12.66 7.51
C LEU A 266 -1.40 13.99 7.76
N ASP A 267 -2.16 14.50 6.79
CA ASP A 267 -3.01 15.69 6.97
C ASP A 267 -4.07 15.46 8.05
N GLY A 268 -4.72 14.30 8.02
CA GLY A 268 -5.68 13.91 9.06
C GLY A 268 -5.04 13.83 10.45
N LEU A 269 -3.86 13.23 10.56
CA LEU A 269 -3.13 13.13 11.83
C LEU A 269 -2.69 14.52 12.34
N MET A 270 -2.20 15.39 11.45
CA MET A 270 -1.86 16.77 11.80
C MET A 270 -3.07 17.51 12.40
N LYS A 271 -4.24 17.43 11.74
CA LYS A 271 -5.48 18.03 12.25
C LYS A 271 -5.88 17.46 13.60
N TYR A 272 -5.78 16.15 13.78
CA TYR A 272 -6.03 15.51 15.07
C TYR A 272 -5.11 16.05 16.18
N CYS A 273 -3.81 16.20 15.91
CA CYS A 273 -2.85 16.76 16.88
C CYS A 273 -3.20 18.21 17.26
N ILE A 274 -3.61 19.04 16.29
CA ILE A 274 -4.03 20.43 16.53
C ILE A 274 -5.29 20.48 17.39
N GLU A 275 -6.26 19.61 17.15
CA GLU A 275 -7.51 19.53 17.91
C GLU A 275 -7.33 18.96 19.32
N ASN A 276 -6.23 18.23 19.58
CA ASN A 276 -5.98 17.52 20.84
C ASN A 276 -4.58 17.87 21.43
N PRO A 277 -4.28 19.15 21.71
CA PRO A 277 -2.93 19.62 22.04
C PRO A 277 -2.40 19.08 23.38
N THR A 278 -3.28 18.68 24.29
CA THR A 278 -2.91 18.08 25.58
C THR A 278 -2.62 16.58 25.48
N ALA A 279 -3.07 15.93 24.41
CA ALA A 279 -2.90 14.49 24.21
C ALA A 279 -1.57 14.13 23.54
N LEU A 280 -1.01 15.05 22.74
CA LEU A 280 0.22 14.88 21.98
C LEU A 280 0.92 16.25 21.85
N ASN A 281 1.91 16.49 22.72
CA ASN A 281 2.77 17.67 22.65
C ASN A 281 4.18 17.26 22.22
N ASP A 282 4.39 17.09 20.91
CA ASP A 282 5.69 16.77 20.33
C ASP A 282 6.07 17.81 19.26
N ALA A 283 7.12 18.58 19.56
CA ALA A 283 7.66 19.60 18.66
C ALA A 283 8.33 18.99 17.41
N LYS A 284 8.98 17.82 17.52
CA LYS A 284 9.55 17.12 16.37
C LYS A 284 8.45 16.67 15.41
N LEU A 285 7.35 16.13 15.95
CA LEU A 285 6.18 15.73 15.16
C LEU A 285 5.55 16.94 14.45
N THR A 286 5.40 18.05 15.18
CA THR A 286 4.86 19.31 14.63
C THR A 286 5.74 19.86 13.51
N ASN A 287 7.07 19.85 13.69
CA ASN A 287 8.01 20.28 12.67
C ASN A 287 7.99 19.38 11.42
N MET A 288 7.83 18.07 11.61
CA MET A 288 7.65 17.12 10.50
C MET A 288 6.43 17.49 9.66
N PHE A 289 5.27 17.74 10.29
CA PHE A 289 4.06 18.15 9.57
C PHE A 289 4.20 19.49 8.85
N ASN A 290 4.82 20.48 9.49
CA ASN A 290 5.06 21.79 8.88
C ASN A 290 5.98 21.72 7.64
N SER A 291 6.73 20.63 7.47
CA SER A 291 7.61 20.40 6.33
C SER A 291 6.92 19.70 5.15
N ILE A 292 5.65 19.31 5.29
CA ILE A 292 4.88 18.58 4.27
C ILE A 292 3.93 19.54 3.54
N ASP A 293 3.97 19.53 2.20
CA ASP A 293 2.97 20.23 1.39
C ASP A 293 1.68 19.41 1.26
N PHE A 294 0.67 19.76 2.07
CA PHE A 294 -0.67 19.18 1.94
C PHE A 294 -1.54 19.83 0.86
N THR A 295 -1.14 21.01 0.35
CA THR A 295 -1.95 21.86 -0.54
C THR A 295 -1.95 21.40 -1.99
N ASN A 296 -1.07 20.46 -2.36
CA ASN A 296 -0.89 19.98 -3.74
C ASN A 296 -0.31 21.08 -4.67
N ALA A 297 0.64 21.88 -4.19
CA ALA A 297 1.26 22.94 -4.98
C ALA A 297 2.08 22.37 -6.15
N ASP A 298 2.57 21.13 -6.03
CA ASP A 298 3.26 20.37 -7.07
C ASP A 298 2.35 19.94 -8.25
N ASN A 299 1.02 20.05 -8.08
CA ASN A 299 -0.01 19.61 -9.02
C ASN A 299 0.12 18.14 -9.44
N LEU A 300 0.72 17.28 -8.61
CA LEU A 300 0.91 15.86 -8.92
C LEU A 300 -0.36 15.03 -8.66
N ARG A 301 -1.26 15.50 -7.79
CA ARG A 301 -2.53 14.82 -7.49
C ARG A 301 -3.70 15.51 -8.21
N LYS A 302 -4.33 14.80 -9.15
CA LYS A 302 -5.58 15.22 -9.79
C LYS A 302 -6.66 14.19 -9.52
N THR A 303 -7.90 14.64 -9.35
CA THR A 303 -9.02 13.76 -9.01
C THR A 303 -9.25 12.68 -10.07
N ASP A 304 -9.25 13.05 -11.34
CA ASP A 304 -9.49 12.09 -12.43
C ASP A 304 -8.30 11.14 -12.61
N PHE A 305 -7.07 11.66 -12.53
CA PHE A 305 -5.88 10.82 -12.53
C PHE A 305 -5.88 9.83 -11.36
N ARG A 306 -6.27 10.26 -10.14
CA ARG A 306 -6.45 9.37 -8.98
C ARG A 306 -7.42 8.24 -9.28
N ASN A 307 -8.54 8.54 -9.94
CA ASN A 307 -9.52 7.53 -10.30
C ASN A 307 -8.89 6.50 -11.24
N CYS A 308 -8.18 6.94 -12.28
CA CYS A 308 -7.53 6.03 -13.23
C CYS A 308 -6.35 5.27 -12.63
N MET A 309 -5.71 5.72 -11.54
CA MET A 309 -4.67 4.93 -10.88
C MET A 309 -5.25 3.78 -10.05
N MET A 310 -6.51 3.89 -9.60
CA MET A 310 -7.20 2.84 -8.84
C MET A 310 -8.13 1.99 -9.70
N HIS A 311 -8.71 2.57 -10.76
CA HIS A 311 -9.67 1.95 -11.66
C HIS A 311 -9.07 1.83 -13.08
N PHE A 312 -9.65 1.00 -13.95
CA PHE A 312 -9.17 0.86 -15.32
C PHE A 312 -9.86 1.77 -16.34
N GLY A 313 -10.97 2.39 -15.98
CA GLY A 313 -11.67 3.34 -16.85
C GLY A 313 -10.85 4.61 -17.09
N LEU A 314 -10.74 5.03 -18.35
CA LEU A 314 -10.01 6.21 -18.80
C LEU A 314 -10.94 7.36 -19.25
N MET A 315 -12.16 7.37 -18.73
CA MET A 315 -13.14 8.42 -18.97
C MET A 315 -13.37 9.25 -17.69
N ASP A 316 -13.60 10.55 -17.85
CA ASP A 316 -14.04 11.42 -16.77
C ASP A 316 -15.52 11.18 -16.40
N LYS A 317 -16.02 11.89 -15.38
CA LYS A 317 -17.42 11.75 -14.93
C LYS A 317 -18.45 12.20 -15.97
N THR A 318 -18.04 13.00 -16.95
CA THR A 318 -18.88 13.50 -18.04
C THR A 318 -18.79 12.63 -19.30
N GLY A 319 -17.96 11.58 -19.28
CA GLY A 319 -17.76 10.65 -20.39
C GLY A 319 -16.69 11.08 -21.39
N ASN A 320 -15.88 12.11 -21.09
CA ASN A 320 -14.79 12.50 -21.99
C ASN A 320 -13.54 11.66 -21.70
N SER A 321 -12.77 11.38 -22.75
CA SER A 321 -11.47 10.72 -22.64
C SER A 321 -10.49 11.54 -21.78
N LEU A 322 -9.78 10.84 -20.90
CA LEU A 322 -8.69 11.40 -20.11
C LEU A 322 -7.34 11.38 -20.85
N ILE A 323 -7.30 10.74 -22.03
CA ILE A 323 -6.15 10.81 -22.94
C ILE A 323 -6.54 11.69 -24.13
N ALA A 324 -5.79 12.77 -24.34
CA ALA A 324 -5.99 13.66 -25.49
C ALA A 324 -5.60 12.93 -26.79
N GLU A 325 -6.37 13.11 -27.86
CA GLU A 325 -6.22 12.39 -29.13
C GLU A 325 -4.79 12.45 -29.67
N GLU A 326 -4.16 13.63 -29.60
CA GLU A 326 -2.80 13.87 -30.08
C GLU A 326 -1.70 13.28 -29.18
N LYS A 327 -2.05 12.83 -27.98
CA LYS A 327 -1.13 12.25 -26.99
C LYS A 327 -1.32 10.75 -26.80
N VAL A 328 -2.32 10.14 -27.42
CA VAL A 328 -2.52 8.69 -27.36
C VAL A 328 -1.31 7.98 -27.96
N ASN A 329 -0.65 7.16 -27.14
CA ASN A 329 0.48 6.37 -27.60
C ASN A 329 0.54 5.05 -26.85
N LEU A 330 0.08 3.98 -27.51
CA LEU A 330 0.03 2.64 -26.93
C LEU A 330 1.42 2.07 -26.60
N ALA A 331 2.53 2.63 -27.11
CA ALA A 331 3.87 2.19 -26.77
C ALA A 331 4.41 2.81 -25.46
N LEU A 332 3.75 3.84 -24.92
CA LEU A 332 4.12 4.44 -23.65
C LEU A 332 3.48 3.68 -22.47
N PRO A 333 4.15 3.62 -21.31
CA PRO A 333 3.50 3.26 -20.05
C PRO A 333 2.27 4.15 -19.84
N LEU A 334 1.14 3.54 -19.45
CA LEU A 334 -0.16 4.24 -19.31
C LEU A 334 -0.66 4.95 -20.59
N CYS A 335 -0.17 4.56 -21.76
CA CYS A 335 -0.76 4.85 -23.07
C CYS A 335 -0.93 6.35 -23.45
N GLY A 336 -0.17 7.27 -22.82
CA GLY A 336 -0.30 8.72 -23.03
C GLY A 336 -1.15 9.45 -21.97
N LEU A 337 -1.62 8.74 -20.94
CA LEU A 337 -2.44 9.31 -19.87
C LEU A 337 -1.68 10.39 -19.09
N VAL A 338 -0.40 10.16 -18.75
CA VAL A 338 0.39 11.12 -17.97
C VAL A 338 0.62 12.40 -18.77
N GLU A 339 0.99 12.26 -20.03
CA GLU A 339 1.23 13.35 -20.96
C GLU A 339 -0.03 14.20 -21.13
N SER A 340 -1.19 13.57 -21.20
CA SER A 340 -2.49 14.24 -21.32
C SER A 340 -2.85 15.01 -20.06
N GLN A 341 -2.67 14.38 -18.89
CA GLN A 341 -3.12 14.93 -17.62
C GLN A 341 -2.16 15.98 -17.06
N PHE A 342 -0.84 15.87 -17.29
CA PHE A 342 0.15 16.74 -16.64
C PHE A 342 0.97 17.58 -17.60
N ASN A 343 0.85 17.36 -18.92
CA ASN A 343 1.70 18.00 -19.92
C ASN A 343 3.21 17.80 -19.64
N MET A 344 3.54 16.60 -19.17
CA MET A 344 4.89 16.15 -18.83
C MET A 344 5.11 14.75 -19.39
N SER A 345 6.35 14.36 -19.64
CA SER A 345 6.64 12.97 -19.99
C SER A 345 6.35 12.04 -18.80
N TYR A 346 6.02 10.79 -19.08
CA TYR A 346 5.92 9.73 -18.08
C TYR A 346 7.14 9.67 -17.14
N ALA A 347 8.35 9.78 -17.70
CA ALA A 347 9.59 9.74 -16.94
C ALA A 347 9.72 10.92 -15.97
N ASP A 348 9.41 12.14 -16.41
CA ASP A 348 9.49 13.33 -15.58
C ASP A 348 8.44 13.31 -14.45
N TYR A 349 7.22 12.86 -14.77
CA TYR A 349 6.16 12.71 -13.77
C TYR A 349 6.56 11.70 -12.69
N LYS A 350 7.04 10.52 -13.12
CA LYS A 350 7.54 9.48 -12.22
C LYS A 350 8.65 10.01 -11.32
N ALA A 351 9.65 10.68 -11.88
CA ALA A 351 10.76 11.25 -11.10
C ALA A 351 10.28 12.25 -10.04
N LYS A 352 9.31 13.12 -10.38
CA LYS A 352 8.71 14.05 -9.41
C LYS A 352 7.92 13.33 -8.32
N LEU A 353 7.14 12.33 -8.68
CA LEU A 353 6.36 11.52 -7.73
C LEU A 353 7.27 10.78 -6.75
N GLU A 354 8.32 10.14 -7.26
CA GLU A 354 9.34 9.47 -6.45
C GLU A 354 10.07 10.44 -5.53
N MET A 355 10.39 11.65 -5.99
CA MET A 355 11.01 12.68 -5.14
C MET A 355 10.11 13.04 -3.95
N GLN A 356 8.80 13.21 -4.18
CA GLN A 356 7.86 13.51 -3.10
C GLN A 356 7.67 12.33 -2.13
N LEU A 357 7.61 11.10 -2.64
CA LEU A 357 7.57 9.90 -1.79
C LEU A 357 8.82 9.78 -0.92
N ASN A 358 10.02 10.00 -1.49
CA ASN A 358 11.27 10.00 -0.73
C ASN A 358 11.28 11.09 0.35
N LEU A 359 10.77 12.29 0.05
CA LEU A 359 10.65 13.36 1.03
C LEU A 359 9.75 12.96 2.21
N LEU A 360 8.55 12.43 1.94
CA LEU A 360 7.65 11.94 2.99
C LEU A 360 8.28 10.81 3.80
N TYR A 361 8.90 9.86 3.12
CA TYR A 361 9.57 8.73 3.75
C TYR A 361 10.68 9.20 4.69
N ASN A 362 11.56 10.09 4.25
CA ASN A 362 12.68 10.58 5.07
C ASN A 362 12.18 11.40 6.27
N LEU A 363 11.19 12.27 6.08
CA LEU A 363 10.60 13.04 7.19
C LEU A 363 10.04 12.12 8.28
N ILE A 364 9.33 11.04 7.89
CA ILE A 364 8.80 10.07 8.85
C ILE A 364 9.93 9.24 9.47
N LYS A 365 10.91 8.80 8.69
CA LYS A 365 12.06 8.02 9.17
C LYS A 365 12.84 8.80 10.22
N ASP A 366 13.15 10.07 9.94
CA ASP A 366 13.89 10.96 10.84
C ASP A 366 13.12 11.23 12.14
N TYR A 367 11.79 11.33 12.06
CA TYR A 367 10.95 11.45 13.26
C TYR A 367 10.95 10.16 14.10
N LEU A 368 10.84 9.00 13.45
CA LEU A 368 10.79 7.71 14.14
C LEU A 368 12.14 7.31 14.74
N ASP A 369 13.26 7.77 14.17
CA ASP A 369 14.61 7.65 14.72
C ASP A 369 14.95 6.21 15.17
N PHE A 370 14.63 5.22 14.34
CA PHE A 370 14.98 3.83 14.61
C PHE A 370 16.49 3.63 14.45
N ASP A 371 17.17 3.26 15.53
CA ASP A 371 18.58 2.84 15.48
C ASP A 371 18.69 1.41 14.92
N LEU A 372 18.79 1.31 13.59
CA LEU A 372 18.96 0.04 12.87
C LEU A 372 20.42 -0.25 12.49
N LEU A 373 21.34 0.69 12.76
CA LEU A 373 22.72 0.66 12.26
C LEU A 373 23.72 -0.06 13.18
N LEU A 374 23.31 -0.46 14.39
CA LEU A 374 24.15 -1.25 15.31
C LEU A 374 24.31 -2.75 14.94
N LEU A 375 23.81 -3.18 13.77
CA LEU A 375 23.64 -4.61 13.46
C LEU A 375 24.30 -5.09 12.16
N THR A 376 24.93 -4.22 11.37
CA THR A 376 25.67 -4.61 10.16
C THR A 376 27.06 -5.21 10.43
N ASP A 377 27.55 -5.15 11.67
CA ASP A 377 28.90 -5.60 12.05
C ASP A 377 28.96 -7.01 12.67
N LYS A 378 27.90 -7.82 12.53
CA LYS A 378 27.91 -9.22 12.95
C LYS A 378 27.46 -10.16 11.82
N GLU A 379 28.33 -10.32 10.83
CA GLU A 379 28.40 -11.56 10.05
C GLU A 379 29.40 -12.53 10.70
#